data_AF-A0A1H4BJX7-F1
#
_entry.id   AF-A0A1H4BJX7-F1
#
_cell.length_a   1.000
_cell.length_b   1.000
_cell.length_c   1.000
_cell.angle_alpha   90.00
_cell.angle_beta   90.00
_cell.angle_gamma   90.00
#
_symmetry.space_group_name_H-M   'P 1'
#
loop_
_entity.id
_entity.type
_entity.pdbx_description
1 polymer ?
#
loop_
_entity_poly.entity_id
_entity_poly.type
_entity_poly.pdbx_seq_one_letter_code
_entity_poly.pdbx_strand_id
1 'polypeptide(L)'
;MKKNSIWLAALLMLAVTVYSCKSSTSPSDVAKSFETAMLHNDFTKGKTLVTASDQPMLDQGEEMTKSNPTPDSIKAILNGAEITASNEKMENDSTATVDVKTVFKQSVMGQKETTNTYVLKKEKGAWKIDLQATIKRVMESYGAAMQGQGADSLGAGAGPDAGAVDSAAGPILDSLSK
;
A
#
# COMPACT_ATOMS: atom_id res chain seq x y z
N MET A 1 -40.06 33.85 53.10
CA MET A 1 -38.87 33.84 52.21
C MET A 1 -38.31 32.43 52.14
N LYS A 2 -37.67 32.08 51.00
CA LYS A 2 -36.91 30.85 50.70
C LYS A 2 -37.68 29.65 50.13
N LYS A 3 -38.26 29.83 48.93
CA LYS A 3 -38.18 28.83 47.86
C LYS A 3 -36.95 29.21 47.02
N ASN A 4 -36.16 28.23 46.58
CA ASN A 4 -35.12 28.26 45.52
C ASN A 4 -33.84 27.53 45.96
N SER A 5 -33.80 26.19 45.92
CA SER A 5 -32.52 25.43 46.01
C SER A 5 -32.60 24.00 45.44
N ILE A 6 -33.46 23.70 44.45
CA ILE A 6 -33.57 22.33 43.89
C ILE A 6 -33.11 22.24 42.42
N TRP A 7 -32.63 23.34 41.82
CA TRP A 7 -32.24 23.35 40.40
C TRP A 7 -30.73 23.18 40.12
N LEU A 8 -29.88 23.04 41.14
CA LEU A 8 -28.42 22.97 40.94
C LEU A 8 -27.85 21.54 40.80
N ALA A 9 -28.62 20.50 41.13
CA ALA A 9 -28.13 19.12 41.10
C ALA A 9 -28.30 18.42 39.73
N ALA A 10 -29.19 18.92 38.86
CA ALA A 10 -29.46 18.31 37.55
C ALA A 10 -28.49 18.75 36.44
N LEU A 11 -27.76 19.86 36.63
CA LEU A 11 -26.85 20.40 35.61
C LEU A 11 -25.44 19.78 35.63
N LEU A 12 -25.09 19.05 36.69
CA LEU A 12 -23.74 18.50 36.90
C LEU A 12 -23.55 17.07 36.35
N MET A 13 -24.62 16.41 35.85
CA MET A 13 -24.52 15.08 35.23
C MET A 13 -24.34 15.10 33.71
N LEU A 14 -24.35 16.28 33.06
CA LEU A 14 -24.23 16.40 31.60
C LEU A 14 -22.80 16.69 31.10
N ALA A 15 -21.81 16.77 31.99
CA ALA A 15 -20.44 17.13 31.64
C ALA A 15 -19.50 15.94 31.34
N VAL A 16 -19.96 14.68 31.45
CA VAL A 16 -19.07 13.50 31.33
C VAL A 16 -19.19 12.77 29.97
N THR A 17 -20.11 13.16 29.08
CA THR A 17 -20.30 12.45 27.80
C THR A 17 -19.50 13.00 26.62
N VAL A 18 -18.67 14.04 26.80
CA VAL A 18 -17.93 14.69 25.69
C VAL A 18 -16.43 14.34 25.61
N TYR A 19 -15.91 13.47 26.47
CA TYR A 19 -14.49 13.05 26.44
C TYR A 19 -14.24 11.74 25.68
N SER A 20 -15.06 11.40 24.68
CA SER A 20 -14.77 10.30 23.76
C SER A 20 -14.68 10.71 22.29
N CYS A 21 -14.28 11.96 22.03
CA CYS A 21 -13.50 12.28 20.82
C CYS A 21 -12.11 11.64 20.96
N LYS A 22 -12.06 10.31 20.94
CA LYS A 22 -10.84 9.56 20.71
C LYS A 22 -10.42 9.98 19.31
N SER A 23 -9.43 10.87 19.21
CA SER A 23 -8.81 11.27 17.95
C SER A 23 -8.36 9.99 17.25
N SER A 24 -9.23 9.42 16.42
CA SER A 24 -8.92 8.24 15.64
C SER A 24 -8.04 8.76 14.52
N THR A 25 -6.73 8.54 14.65
CA THR A 25 -5.75 8.79 13.60
C THR A 25 -6.30 8.28 12.28
N SER A 26 -6.33 9.13 11.24
CA SER A 26 -6.94 8.76 9.96
C SER A 26 -6.22 7.55 9.33
N PRO A 27 -6.88 6.78 8.45
CA PRO A 27 -6.20 5.75 7.67
C PRO A 27 -4.95 6.28 6.96
N SER A 28 -5.03 7.48 6.36
CA SER A 28 -3.91 8.14 5.70
C SER A 28 -2.72 8.38 6.62
N ASP A 29 -2.98 8.88 7.83
CA ASP A 29 -1.93 9.14 8.82
C ASP A 29 -1.24 7.84 9.27
N VAL A 30 -2.02 6.77 9.46
CA VAL A 30 -1.48 5.44 9.82
C VAL A 30 -0.61 4.90 8.68
N ALA A 31 -1.09 4.95 7.43
CA ALA A 31 -0.36 4.46 6.27
C ALA A 31 0.94 5.23 6.03
N LYS A 32 0.90 6.57 6.09
CA LYS A 32 2.09 7.42 6.00
C LYS A 32 3.08 7.14 7.12
N SER A 33 2.59 7.00 8.35
CA SER A 33 3.44 6.69 9.51
C SER A 33 4.07 5.31 9.40
N PHE A 34 3.37 4.33 8.82
CA PHE A 34 3.88 2.99 8.57
C PHE A 34 4.96 2.99 7.49
N GLU A 35 4.71 3.59 6.33
CA GLU A 35 5.70 3.75 5.25
C GLU A 35 6.96 4.42 5.79
N THR A 36 6.82 5.52 6.55
CA THR A 36 7.96 6.22 7.16
C THR A 36 8.76 5.32 8.10
N ALA A 37 8.07 4.48 8.90
CA ALA A 37 8.71 3.55 9.81
C ALA A 37 9.50 2.50 9.03
N MET A 38 8.90 1.89 8.01
CA MET A 38 9.55 0.86 7.19
C MET A 38 10.74 1.42 6.40
N LEU A 39 10.62 2.64 5.86
CA LEU A 39 11.69 3.32 5.15
C LEU A 39 12.95 3.51 6.01
N HIS A 40 12.77 3.67 7.32
CA HIS A 40 13.85 3.87 8.29
C HIS A 40 14.16 2.62 9.13
N ASN A 41 13.65 1.44 8.74
CA ASN A 41 13.81 0.19 9.47
C ASN A 41 13.34 0.27 10.94
N ASP A 42 12.37 1.13 11.25
CA ASP A 42 11.74 1.26 12.57
C ASP A 42 10.64 0.21 12.74
N PHE A 43 11.06 -1.05 12.89
CA PHE A 43 10.16 -2.18 13.10
C PHE A 43 9.39 -2.08 14.42
N THR A 44 9.92 -1.38 15.42
CA THR A 44 9.23 -1.15 16.69
C THR A 44 7.97 -0.32 16.44
N LYS A 45 8.10 0.82 15.75
CA LYS A 45 6.95 1.63 15.37
C LYS A 45 6.05 0.91 14.37
N GLY A 46 6.62 0.24 13.37
CA GLY A 46 5.88 -0.55 12.38
C GLY A 46 4.92 -1.56 13.04
N LYS A 47 5.40 -2.32 14.03
CA LYS A 47 4.61 -3.31 14.77
C LYS A 47 3.41 -2.71 15.50
N THR A 48 3.50 -1.44 15.90
CA THR A 48 2.35 -0.73 16.51
C THR A 48 1.31 -0.29 15.49
N LEU A 49 1.63 -0.26 14.20
CA LEU A 49 0.77 0.26 13.14
C LEU A 49 0.12 -0.83 12.30
N VAL A 50 0.56 -2.08 12.40
CA VAL A 50 -0.04 -3.25 11.72
C VAL A 50 -1.05 -3.98 12.60
N THR A 51 -1.87 -4.84 11.99
CA THR A 51 -2.75 -5.74 12.75
C THR A 51 -1.93 -6.67 13.64
N ALA A 52 -2.52 -7.14 14.74
CA ALA A 52 -1.81 -8.04 15.65
C ALA A 52 -1.34 -9.34 14.97
N SER A 53 -2.09 -9.85 13.99
CA SER A 53 -1.73 -11.04 13.23
C SER A 53 -0.53 -10.85 12.31
N ASP A 54 -0.21 -9.61 11.93
CA ASP A 54 0.85 -9.30 10.97
C ASP A 54 2.18 -8.91 11.62
N GLN A 55 2.22 -8.73 12.96
CA GLN A 55 3.46 -8.44 13.68
C GLN A 55 4.59 -9.45 13.42
N PRO A 56 4.33 -10.78 13.35
CA PRO A 56 5.38 -11.76 13.03
C PRO A 56 6.02 -11.54 11.65
N MET A 57 5.30 -10.97 10.69
CA MET A 57 5.88 -10.64 9.38
C MET A 57 6.92 -9.53 9.49
N LEU A 58 6.71 -8.58 10.40
CA LEU A 58 7.70 -7.53 10.68
C LEU A 58 8.90 -8.07 11.46
N ASP A 59 8.70 -9.04 12.36
CA ASP A 59 9.82 -9.68 13.06
C ASP A 59 10.75 -10.40 12.07
N GLN A 60 10.19 -11.10 11.07
CA GLN A 60 10.97 -11.69 9.99
C GLN A 60 11.70 -10.63 9.15
N GLY A 61 11.01 -9.54 8.80
CA GLY A 61 11.63 -8.41 8.10
C GLY A 61 12.79 -7.79 8.89
N GLU A 62 12.64 -7.65 10.21
CA GLU A 62 13.66 -7.11 11.11
C GLU A 62 14.91 -8.01 11.13
N GLU A 63 14.74 -9.33 11.20
CA GLU A 63 15.84 -10.30 11.15
C GLU A 63 16.57 -10.30 9.80
N MET A 64 15.83 -10.20 8.70
CA MET A 64 16.42 -10.08 7.36
C MET A 64 17.24 -8.79 7.21
N THR A 65 16.73 -7.65 7.69
CA THR A 65 17.45 -6.38 7.65
C THR A 65 18.68 -6.38 8.55
N LYS A 66 18.66 -7.08 9.70
CA LYS A 66 19.85 -7.26 10.54
C LYS A 66 20.93 -8.08 9.84
N SER A 67 20.52 -9.10 9.08
CA SER A 67 21.42 -9.96 8.32
C SER A 67 22.00 -9.27 7.09
N ASN A 68 21.25 -8.33 6.50
CA ASN A 68 21.68 -7.55 5.34
C ASN A 68 21.33 -6.07 5.53
N PRO A 69 22.15 -5.33 6.32
CA PRO A 69 21.84 -3.95 6.65
C PRO A 69 21.93 -3.05 5.42
N THR A 70 20.99 -2.10 5.32
CA THR A 70 21.02 -1.06 4.30
C THR A 70 22.34 -0.28 4.39
N PRO A 71 23.08 -0.09 3.29
CA PRO A 71 24.30 0.72 3.29
C PRO A 71 24.01 2.16 3.71
N ASP A 72 24.94 2.81 4.42
CA ASP A 72 24.73 4.16 4.94
C ASP A 72 24.51 5.22 3.85
N SER A 73 25.12 5.02 2.68
CA SER A 73 24.89 5.85 1.49
C SER A 73 23.42 5.82 1.04
N ILE A 74 22.77 4.66 1.13
CA ILE A 74 21.35 4.51 0.80
C ILE A 74 20.48 5.09 1.92
N LYS A 75 20.81 4.86 3.20
CA LYS A 75 20.07 5.46 4.33
C LYS A 75 19.98 6.97 4.23
N ALA A 76 21.05 7.65 3.83
CA ALA A 76 21.05 9.10 3.65
C ALA A 76 20.05 9.56 2.57
N ILE A 77 19.88 8.78 1.50
CA ILE A 77 18.89 9.04 0.44
C ILE A 77 17.47 8.83 0.98
N LEU A 78 17.25 7.71 1.69
CA LEU A 78 15.96 7.35 2.28
C LEU A 78 15.47 8.41 3.29
N ASN A 79 16.35 8.90 4.15
CA ASN A 79 16.04 9.97 5.12
C ASN A 79 15.61 11.29 4.47
N GLY A 80 15.97 11.50 3.20
CA GLY A 80 15.58 12.67 2.43
C GLY A 80 14.28 12.51 1.65
N ALA A 81 13.62 11.36 1.73
CA ALA A 81 12.43 11.08 0.94
C ALA A 81 11.21 11.88 1.42
N GLU A 82 10.38 12.30 0.47
CA GLU A 82 9.09 12.92 0.74
C GLU A 82 8.00 11.85 0.69
N ILE A 83 7.16 11.77 1.73
CA ILE A 83 6.09 10.77 1.83
C ILE A 83 4.75 11.49 1.87
N THR A 84 3.88 11.17 0.92
CA THR A 84 2.53 11.72 0.78
C THR A 84 1.51 10.60 0.75
N ALA A 85 0.37 10.79 1.42
CA ALA A 85 -0.77 9.88 1.34
C ALA A 85 -1.84 10.54 0.47
N SER A 86 -2.49 9.74 -0.37
CA SER A 86 -3.58 10.16 -1.26
C SER A 86 -4.58 9.02 -1.46
N ASN A 87 -5.68 9.33 -2.16
CA ASN A 87 -6.69 8.33 -2.55
C ASN A 87 -7.22 7.50 -1.37
N GLU A 88 -7.37 8.10 -0.20
CA GLU A 88 -8.05 7.43 0.92
C GLU A 88 -9.48 7.07 0.50
N LYS A 89 -9.78 5.78 0.51
CA LYS A 89 -11.09 5.24 0.15
C LYS A 89 -11.58 4.34 1.27
N MET A 90 -12.72 4.70 1.85
CA MET A 90 -13.43 3.85 2.79
C MET A 90 -14.16 2.76 2.01
N GLU A 91 -13.83 1.49 2.25
CA GLU A 91 -14.54 0.35 1.66
C GLU A 91 -15.75 -0.02 2.54
N ASN A 92 -15.63 0.18 3.86
CA ASN A 92 -16.70 0.10 4.86
C ASN A 92 -16.23 0.77 6.18
N ASP A 93 -17.05 0.74 7.23
CA ASP A 93 -16.74 1.39 8.54
C ASP A 93 -15.46 0.90 9.24
N SER A 94 -14.98 -0.27 8.83
CA SER A 94 -13.85 -0.99 9.43
C SER A 94 -12.72 -1.29 8.46
N THR A 95 -12.83 -0.89 7.19
CA THR A 95 -11.81 -1.15 6.16
C THR A 95 -11.64 0.06 5.26
N ALA A 96 -10.40 0.40 4.98
CA ALA A 96 -10.03 1.49 4.08
C ALA A 96 -8.84 1.08 3.21
N THR A 97 -8.62 1.83 2.13
CA THR A 97 -7.40 1.76 1.33
C THR A 97 -6.78 3.14 1.21
N VAL A 98 -5.46 3.22 1.18
CA VAL A 98 -4.71 4.47 1.04
C VAL A 98 -3.53 4.23 0.12
N ASP A 99 -3.30 5.14 -0.82
CA ASP A 99 -2.07 5.17 -1.60
C ASP A 99 -1.03 6.04 -0.89
N VAL A 100 0.18 5.51 -0.73
CA VAL A 100 1.31 6.25 -0.19
C VAL A 100 2.38 6.37 -1.26
N LYS A 101 2.67 7.60 -1.65
CA LYS A 101 3.73 7.94 -2.60
C LYS A 101 4.97 8.39 -1.85
N THR A 102 6.08 7.72 -2.12
CA THR A 102 7.42 8.05 -1.62
C THR A 102 8.24 8.60 -2.78
N VAL A 103 8.78 9.82 -2.64
CA VAL A 103 9.63 10.48 -3.65
C VAL A 103 11.04 10.61 -3.11
N PHE A 104 12.01 10.03 -3.81
CA PHE A 104 13.42 10.04 -3.44
C PHE A 104 14.16 11.19 -4.12
N LYS A 105 15.05 11.86 -3.37
CA LYS A 105 15.92 12.91 -3.93
C LYS A 105 16.90 12.38 -4.99
N GLN A 106 17.26 11.10 -4.88
CA GLN A 106 18.12 10.38 -5.81
C GLN A 106 17.49 9.03 -6.13
N SER A 107 17.82 8.47 -7.29
CA SER A 107 17.26 7.19 -7.71
C SER A 107 17.72 6.07 -6.77
N VAL A 108 16.77 5.32 -6.22
CA VAL A 108 17.01 4.13 -5.42
C VAL A 108 16.51 2.95 -6.23
N MET A 109 17.40 1.99 -6.52
CA MET A 109 17.08 0.83 -7.38
C MET A 109 16.50 1.21 -8.77
N GLY A 110 16.92 2.34 -9.33
CA GLY A 110 16.43 2.81 -10.63
C GLY A 110 15.12 3.61 -10.56
N GLN A 111 14.50 3.75 -9.38
CA GLN A 111 13.25 4.48 -9.20
C GLN A 111 13.46 5.78 -8.40
N LYS A 112 12.84 6.86 -8.87
CA LYS A 112 12.78 8.15 -8.14
C LYS A 112 11.52 8.29 -7.30
N GLU A 113 10.51 7.47 -7.58
CA GLU A 113 9.28 7.45 -6.82
C GLU A 113 8.70 6.04 -6.79
N THR A 114 8.01 5.74 -5.70
CA THR A 114 7.25 4.51 -5.51
C THR A 114 5.88 4.85 -4.95
N THR A 115 4.84 4.16 -5.41
CA THR A 115 3.49 4.28 -4.85
C THR A 115 3.05 2.93 -4.36
N ASN A 116 2.74 2.83 -3.08
CA ASN A 116 2.24 1.62 -2.42
C ASN A 116 0.79 1.83 -1.99
N THR A 117 -0.10 0.92 -2.37
CA THR A 117 -1.49 0.92 -1.88
C THR A 117 -1.60 0.04 -0.64
N TYR A 118 -1.94 0.62 0.50
CA TYR A 118 -2.16 -0.07 1.76
C TYR A 118 -3.63 -0.37 1.99
N VAL A 119 -3.93 -1.57 2.47
CA VAL A 119 -5.23 -1.92 3.03
C VAL A 119 -5.16 -1.75 4.55
N LEU A 120 -6.14 -1.05 5.12
CA LEU A 120 -6.25 -0.81 6.55
C LEU A 120 -7.51 -1.44 7.10
N LYS A 121 -7.42 -1.91 8.34
CA LYS A 121 -8.50 -2.50 9.11
C LYS A 121 -8.58 -1.86 10.49
N LYS A 122 -9.80 -1.62 10.97
CA LYS A 122 -10.03 -1.09 12.31
C LYS A 122 -10.03 -2.23 13.34
N GLU A 123 -9.08 -2.22 14.26
CA GLU A 123 -8.99 -3.14 15.40
C GLU A 123 -9.17 -2.38 16.71
N LYS A 124 -10.16 -2.79 17.53
CA LYS A 124 -10.46 -2.15 18.83
C LYS A 124 -10.62 -0.62 18.73
N GLY A 125 -11.15 -0.13 17.60
CA GLY A 125 -11.38 1.29 17.33
C GLY A 125 -10.17 2.05 16.77
N ALA A 126 -9.02 1.41 16.58
CA ALA A 126 -7.83 2.02 15.97
C ALA A 126 -7.59 1.44 14.57
N TRP A 127 -7.21 2.29 13.61
CA TRP A 127 -6.78 1.84 12.29
C TRP A 127 -5.41 1.18 12.36
N LYS A 128 -5.27 0.07 11.62
CA LYS A 128 -4.05 -0.72 11.48
C LYS A 128 -3.87 -1.13 10.02
N ILE A 129 -2.63 -1.27 9.58
CA ILE A 129 -2.28 -1.84 8.27
C ILE A 129 -2.53 -3.35 8.32
N ASP A 130 -3.33 -3.84 7.39
CA ASP A 130 -3.55 -5.28 7.14
C ASP A 130 -2.59 -5.70 6.02
N LEU A 131 -1.44 -6.25 6.40
CA LEU A 131 -0.38 -6.60 5.46
C LEU A 131 -0.78 -7.77 4.58
N GLN A 132 -1.50 -8.75 5.12
CA GLN A 132 -2.00 -9.87 4.34
C GLN A 132 -2.96 -9.42 3.24
N ALA A 133 -3.93 -8.56 3.59
CA ALA A 133 -4.85 -7.99 2.60
C ALA A 133 -4.14 -7.07 1.61
N THR A 134 -3.14 -6.30 2.07
CA THR A 134 -2.29 -5.46 1.20
C THR A 134 -1.56 -6.30 0.16
N ILE A 135 -0.84 -7.34 0.60
CA ILE A 135 -0.09 -8.24 -0.28
C ILE A 135 -1.02 -8.96 -1.26
N LYS A 136 -2.16 -9.47 -0.77
CA LYS A 136 -3.17 -10.11 -1.60
C LYS A 136 -3.65 -9.16 -2.71
N ARG A 137 -3.98 -7.91 -2.37
CA ARG A 137 -4.43 -6.91 -3.34
C ARG A 137 -3.36 -6.63 -4.40
N VAL A 138 -2.11 -6.48 -3.97
CA VAL A 138 -0.98 -6.29 -4.90
C VAL A 138 -0.90 -7.50 -5.85
N MET A 139 -0.90 -8.74 -5.33
CA MET A 139 -0.86 -9.95 -6.14
C MET A 139 -2.03 -10.05 -7.13
N GLU A 140 -3.25 -9.71 -6.71
CA GLU A 140 -4.42 -9.68 -7.59
C GLU A 140 -4.27 -8.64 -8.71
N SER A 141 -3.74 -7.46 -8.40
CA SER A 141 -3.51 -6.41 -9.41
C SER A 141 -2.45 -6.83 -10.45
N TYR A 142 -1.36 -7.47 -10.01
CA TYR A 142 -0.34 -8.02 -10.91
C TYR A 142 -0.87 -9.20 -11.73
N GLY A 143 -1.63 -10.11 -11.12
CA GLY A 143 -2.22 -11.26 -11.80
C GLY A 143 -3.21 -10.83 -12.90
N ALA A 144 -4.05 -9.83 -12.61
CA ALA A 144 -4.97 -9.26 -13.60
C ALA A 144 -4.23 -8.58 -14.77
N ALA A 145 -3.14 -7.86 -14.48
CA ALA A 145 -2.31 -7.23 -15.51
C ALA A 145 -1.66 -8.27 -16.45
N MET A 146 -1.24 -9.42 -15.93
CA MET A 146 -0.67 -10.51 -16.72
C MET A 146 -1.71 -11.26 -17.56
N GLN A 147 -2.93 -11.46 -17.05
CA GLN A 147 -4.01 -12.11 -17.79
C GLN A 147 -4.55 -11.25 -18.94
N GLY A 148 -4.54 -9.92 -18.79
CA GLY A 148 -4.94 -9.00 -19.86
C GLY A 148 -4.01 -9.00 -21.07
N GLN A 149 -2.72 -9.33 -20.90
CA GLN A 149 -1.75 -9.37 -22.01
C GLN A 149 -1.74 -10.69 -22.80
N GLY A 150 -2.37 -11.75 -22.27
CA GLY A 150 -2.47 -13.06 -22.92
C GLY A 150 -3.69 -13.23 -23.85
N ALA A 151 -4.71 -12.37 -23.73
CA ALA A 151 -5.94 -12.49 -24.53
C ALA A 151 -5.84 -11.78 -25.89
N ASP A 152 -5.05 -10.69 -26.00
CA ASP A 152 -4.92 -9.91 -27.24
C ASP A 152 -3.93 -10.49 -28.25
N SER A 153 -3.14 -11.52 -27.87
CA SER A 153 -2.13 -12.14 -28.75
C SER A 153 -2.56 -13.47 -29.38
N LEU A 154 -3.76 -13.98 -29.11
CA LEU A 154 -4.28 -15.24 -29.67
C LEU A 154 -5.62 -15.11 -30.43
N GLY A 155 -6.05 -13.87 -30.72
CA GLY A 155 -7.40 -13.58 -31.22
C GLY A 155 -7.47 -12.80 -32.53
N ALA A 156 -6.67 -13.13 -33.56
CA ALA A 156 -6.91 -12.64 -34.92
C ALA A 156 -6.31 -13.58 -35.98
N GLY A 157 -7.00 -14.69 -36.28
CA GLY A 157 -6.53 -15.60 -37.32
C GLY A 157 -7.38 -16.85 -37.52
N ALA A 158 -8.71 -16.73 -37.57
CA ALA A 158 -9.57 -17.82 -38.03
C ALA A 158 -10.83 -17.24 -38.72
N GLY A 159 -10.62 -16.62 -39.88
CA GLY A 159 -11.67 -16.41 -40.87
C GLY A 159 -11.52 -17.48 -41.97
N PRO A 160 -12.58 -18.18 -42.37
CA PRO A 160 -12.50 -19.20 -43.42
C PRO A 160 -12.68 -18.53 -44.78
N ASP A 161 -11.58 -18.11 -45.41
CA ASP A 161 -11.57 -17.81 -46.84
C ASP A 161 -10.28 -18.35 -47.46
N ALA A 162 -10.33 -19.63 -47.81
CA ALA A 162 -9.35 -20.25 -48.71
C ALA A 162 -9.67 -19.82 -50.15
N GLY A 163 -9.15 -18.65 -50.52
CA GLY A 163 -9.06 -18.17 -51.91
C GLY A 163 -7.61 -18.23 -52.39
N ALA A 164 -7.38 -18.92 -53.49
CA ALA A 164 -6.09 -19.20 -54.11
C ALA A 164 -5.24 -17.97 -54.48
N VAL A 165 -3.91 -18.11 -54.44
CA VAL A 165 -2.92 -17.87 -55.53
C VAL A 165 -1.52 -18.20 -54.95
N ASP A 166 -0.89 -19.29 -55.37
CA ASP A 166 -0.02 -19.47 -56.54
C ASP A 166 1.43 -18.99 -56.34
N SER A 167 2.32 -19.84 -56.83
CA SER A 167 3.77 -19.92 -56.66
C SER A 167 4.52 -18.72 -57.22
N ALA A 168 5.61 -18.30 -56.57
CA ALA A 168 6.89 -18.07 -57.26
C ALA A 168 8.05 -17.75 -56.28
N ALA A 169 9.16 -18.44 -56.54
CA ALA A 169 10.55 -18.00 -56.40
C ALA A 169 11.20 -17.80 -55.01
N GLY A 170 12.01 -18.80 -54.63
CA GLY A 170 13.46 -18.60 -54.49
C GLY A 170 14.02 -18.36 -53.07
N PRO A 171 15.08 -19.09 -52.66
CA PRO A 171 15.74 -18.92 -51.36
C PRO A 171 16.89 -17.91 -51.47
N ILE A 172 17.09 -17.09 -50.44
CA ILE A 172 18.39 -16.44 -50.20
C ILE A 172 18.80 -16.73 -48.77
N LEU A 173 19.57 -17.82 -48.66
CA LEU A 173 20.59 -17.97 -47.63
C LEU A 173 21.76 -17.02 -47.98
N ASP A 174 22.47 -16.65 -46.91
CA ASP A 174 23.90 -16.33 -46.88
C ASP A 174 24.30 -14.85 -46.81
N SER A 175 24.62 -14.40 -45.58
CA SER A 175 25.75 -13.50 -45.30
C SER A 175 26.01 -13.39 -43.79
N LEU A 176 26.56 -14.46 -43.21
CA LEU A 176 27.33 -14.38 -41.97
C LEU A 176 28.77 -14.80 -42.28
N SER A 177 29.61 -13.83 -42.64
CA SER A 177 31.07 -13.94 -42.63
C SER A 177 31.71 -12.62 -43.06
N LYS A 178 32.03 -11.75 -42.09
CA LYS A 178 33.38 -11.22 -41.83
C LYS A 178 33.32 -10.16 -40.72
#